data_AF-A0A7C1DZ65-F1
#
_entry.id   AF-A0A7C1DZ65-F1
#
_cell.length_a   1.000
_cell.length_b   1.000
_cell.length_c   1.000
_cell.angle_alpha   90.00
_cell.angle_beta   90.00
_cell.angle_gamma   90.00
#
_symmetry.space_group_name_H-M   'P 1'
#
loop_
_entity.id
_entity.type
_entity.pdbx_description
1 polymer ?
#
loop_
_entity_poly.entity_id
_entity_poly.type
_entity_poly.pdbx_seq_one_letter_code
_entity_poly.pdbx_strand_id
1 'polypeptide(L)'
;MKKQKKADVIVSQLNEQMTDVSDLSEYGMANQDNIGEATRVKFANTYVSGIGLEPYVVGAAMHLPLEQISTPLIGENAVFVISVTNREEPPLTDLTGAKTRLKYALEARSNYEAYNALVDDANVKDYRLDIFY
;
A
#
# COMPACT_ATOMS: atom_id res chain seq x y z
N MET A 1 1.22 7.30 -18.99
CA MET A 1 1.38 8.72 -19.40
C MET A 1 0.15 9.58 -19.08
N LYS A 2 -0.99 9.45 -19.78
CA LYS A 2 -2.16 10.35 -19.57
C LYS A 2 -2.80 10.25 -18.17
N LYS A 3 -2.89 9.03 -17.61
CA LYS A 3 -3.45 8.80 -16.26
C LYS A 3 -2.58 9.44 -15.17
N GLN A 4 -1.26 9.25 -15.22
CA GLN A 4 -0.31 9.81 -14.26
C GLN A 4 -0.37 11.34 -14.22
N LYS A 5 -0.26 12.01 -15.38
CA LYS A 5 -0.31 13.47 -15.44
C LYS A 5 -1.62 14.06 -14.91
N LYS A 6 -2.74 13.36 -15.12
CA LYS A 6 -4.03 13.75 -14.53
C LYS A 6 -4.02 13.60 -13.01
N ALA A 7 -3.47 12.50 -12.50
CA ALA A 7 -3.31 12.29 -11.07
C ALA A 7 -2.45 13.39 -10.45
N ASP A 8 -1.33 13.77 -11.08
CA ASP A 8 -0.43 14.82 -10.56
C ASP A 8 -1.11 16.19 -10.44
N VAL A 9 -1.98 16.54 -11.41
CA VAL A 9 -2.79 17.77 -11.35
C VAL A 9 -3.78 17.72 -10.19
N ILE A 10 -4.49 16.59 -10.03
CA ILE A 10 -5.46 16.41 -8.94
C ILE A 10 -4.75 16.45 -7.57
N VAL A 11 -3.57 15.84 -7.46
CA VAL A 11 -2.75 15.89 -6.25
C VAL A 11 -2.38 17.33 -5.91
N SER A 12 -1.99 18.13 -6.91
CA SER A 12 -1.63 19.53 -6.70
C SER A 12 -2.83 20.34 -6.20
N GLN A 13 -4.01 20.16 -6.81
CA GLN A 13 -5.25 20.81 -6.41
C GLN A 13 -5.67 20.41 -4.97
N LEU A 14 -5.59 19.12 -4.65
CA LEU A 14 -5.93 18.63 -3.31
C LEU A 14 -4.95 19.14 -2.25
N ASN A 15 -3.65 19.24 -2.55
CA ASN A 15 -2.70 19.81 -1.61
C ASN A 15 -3.02 21.28 -1.28
N GLU A 16 -3.39 22.07 -2.28
CA GLU A 16 -3.82 23.47 -2.08
C GLU A 16 -5.09 23.53 -1.23
N GLN A 17 -6.09 22.70 -1.53
CA GLN A 17 -7.36 22.68 -0.80
C GLN A 17 -7.26 22.17 0.64
N MET A 18 -6.32 21.27 0.92
CA MET A 18 -6.17 20.61 2.22
C MET A 18 -5.19 21.32 3.17
N THR A 19 -4.56 22.43 2.75
CA THR A 19 -3.50 23.10 3.55
C THR A 19 -4.02 23.61 4.91
N ASP A 20 -5.25 24.12 4.95
CA ASP A 20 -5.86 24.69 6.17
C ASP A 20 -6.96 23.79 6.75
N VAL A 21 -7.03 22.53 6.31
CA VAL A 21 -8.07 21.59 6.72
C VAL A 21 -7.58 20.75 7.89
N SER A 22 -8.29 20.84 9.02
CA SER A 22 -8.05 20.00 10.21
C SER A 22 -9.01 18.82 10.32
N ASP A 23 -10.21 18.90 9.74
CA ASP A 23 -11.22 17.84 9.75
C ASP A 23 -11.87 17.73 8.36
N LEU A 24 -11.80 16.53 7.76
CA LEU A 24 -12.41 16.26 6.45
C LEU A 24 -13.93 16.35 6.48
N SER A 25 -14.56 16.03 7.61
CA SER A 25 -16.02 16.11 7.80
C SER A 25 -16.48 17.57 7.76
N GLU A 26 -15.78 18.45 8.47
CA GLU A 26 -16.05 19.89 8.45
C GLU A 26 -15.78 20.50 7.06
N TYR A 27 -14.68 20.09 6.42
CA TYR A 27 -14.37 20.50 5.05
C TYR A 27 -15.47 20.09 4.07
N GLY A 28 -15.95 18.84 4.15
CA GLY A 28 -17.03 18.34 3.30
C GLY A 28 -18.32 19.13 3.47
N MET A 29 -18.67 19.46 4.71
CA MET A 29 -19.84 20.30 5.00
C MET A 29 -19.70 21.72 4.43
N ALA A 30 -18.52 22.34 4.57
CA ALA A 30 -18.26 23.69 4.10
C ALA A 30 -18.25 23.80 2.56
N ASN A 31 -17.75 22.77 1.87
CA ASN A 31 -17.59 22.75 0.42
C ASN A 31 -18.72 22.01 -0.31
N GLN A 32 -19.73 21.51 0.42
CA GLN A 32 -20.81 20.66 -0.11
C GLN A 32 -20.29 19.38 -0.80
N ASP A 33 -19.11 18.91 -0.37
CA ASP A 33 -18.48 17.70 -0.87
C ASP A 33 -18.92 16.49 -0.03
N ASN A 34 -19.14 15.35 -0.70
CA ASN A 34 -19.58 14.13 -0.03
C ASN A 34 -18.36 13.33 0.47
N ILE A 35 -18.20 13.26 1.80
CA ILE A 35 -17.15 12.48 2.45
C ILE A 35 -17.65 11.04 2.64
N GLY A 36 -17.00 10.10 1.95
CA GLY A 36 -17.30 8.68 2.09
C GLY A 36 -16.68 8.07 3.35
N GLU A 37 -17.45 7.24 4.06
CA GLU A 37 -16.93 6.46 5.19
C GLU A 37 -16.49 5.06 4.72
N ALA A 38 -15.22 4.72 5.00
CA ALA A 38 -14.69 3.38 4.77
C ALA A 38 -14.66 2.58 6.07
N THR A 39 -15.53 1.57 6.19
CA THR A 39 -15.56 0.69 7.37
C THR A 39 -14.82 -0.63 7.12
N ARG A 40 -14.30 -1.22 8.21
CA ARG A 40 -13.66 -2.55 8.20
C ARG A 40 -12.46 -2.66 7.24
N VAL A 41 -11.71 -1.57 7.07
CA VAL A 41 -10.44 -1.56 6.34
C VAL A 41 -9.44 -2.46 7.08
N LYS A 42 -8.92 -3.48 6.39
CA LYS A 42 -7.98 -4.47 6.97
C LYS A 42 -6.87 -4.72 5.97
N PHE A 43 -5.64 -4.89 6.45
CA PHE A 43 -4.50 -5.21 5.59
C PHE A 43 -4.74 -6.47 4.72
N ALA A 44 -5.46 -7.47 5.23
CA ALA A 44 -5.79 -8.69 4.50
C ALA A 44 -6.85 -8.49 3.39
N ASN A 45 -7.52 -7.34 3.33
CA ASN A 45 -8.53 -7.01 2.33
C ASN A 45 -8.20 -5.68 1.65
N THR A 46 -7.75 -5.75 0.41
CA THR A 46 -7.40 -4.57 -0.40
C THR A 46 -8.60 -3.91 -1.06
N TYR A 47 -9.82 -4.38 -0.79
CA TYR A 47 -11.05 -3.82 -1.32
C TYR A 47 -11.71 -2.87 -0.31
N VAL A 48 -11.96 -1.63 -0.73
CA VAL A 48 -12.68 -0.62 0.04
C VAL A 48 -14.13 -0.59 -0.43
N SER A 49 -15.06 -0.76 0.52
CA SER A 49 -16.51 -0.76 0.24
C SER A 49 -16.91 0.55 -0.45
N GLY A 50 -17.71 0.44 -1.52
CA GLY A 50 -18.18 1.59 -2.30
C GLY A 50 -17.16 2.20 -3.27
N ILE A 51 -15.88 1.88 -3.16
CA ILE A 51 -14.81 2.44 -4.02
C ILE A 51 -14.25 1.38 -4.97
N GLY A 52 -13.82 0.23 -4.44
CA GLY A 52 -13.19 -0.81 -5.25
C GLY A 52 -11.86 -1.32 -4.68
N LEU A 53 -11.05 -1.89 -5.57
CA LEU A 53 -9.71 -2.38 -5.27
C LEU A 53 -8.73 -1.21 -5.11
N GLU A 54 -8.26 -0.96 -3.89
CA GLU A 54 -7.36 0.16 -3.55
C GLU A 54 -6.26 -0.26 -2.55
N PRO A 55 -5.29 -1.13 -2.95
CA PRO A 55 -4.29 -1.67 -2.04
C PRO A 55 -3.40 -0.61 -1.39
N TYR A 56 -3.02 0.42 -2.17
CA TYR A 56 -2.16 1.50 -1.68
C TYR A 56 -2.86 2.35 -0.61
N VAL A 57 -4.12 2.71 -0.83
CA VAL A 57 -4.92 3.48 0.13
C VAL A 57 -5.16 2.68 1.42
N VAL A 58 -5.46 1.38 1.29
CA VAL A 58 -5.60 0.48 2.45
C VAL A 58 -4.30 0.42 3.25
N GLY A 59 -3.16 0.29 2.58
CA GLY A 59 -1.84 0.30 3.24
C GLY A 59 -1.56 1.63 3.96
N ALA A 60 -1.82 2.76 3.30
CA ALA A 60 -1.64 4.08 3.89
C ALA A 60 -2.52 4.29 5.14
N ALA A 61 -3.77 3.83 5.12
CA ALA A 61 -4.69 3.88 6.26
C ALA A 61 -4.20 3.08 7.48
N MET A 62 -3.39 2.03 7.28
CA MET A 62 -2.79 1.27 8.37
C MET A 62 -1.65 2.02 9.07
N HIS A 63 -0.95 2.91 8.36
CA HIS A 63 0.20 3.64 8.89
C HIS A 63 -0.18 5.01 9.45
N LEU A 64 -1.18 5.68 8.85
CA LEU A 64 -1.58 7.03 9.24
C LEU A 64 -2.04 7.08 10.72
N PRO A 65 -1.57 8.03 11.53
CA PRO A 65 -2.08 8.25 12.88
C PRO A 65 -3.60 8.53 12.94
N LEU A 66 -4.20 8.27 14.10
CA LEU A 66 -5.59 8.63 14.36
C LEU A 66 -5.79 10.15 14.24
N GLU A 67 -6.94 10.54 13.69
CA GLU A 67 -7.37 11.93 13.50
C GLU A 67 -6.43 12.78 12.63
N GLN A 68 -5.43 12.17 11.98
CA GLN A 68 -4.55 12.86 11.04
C GLN A 68 -5.09 12.72 9.61
N ILE A 69 -5.02 13.81 8.85
CA ILE A 69 -5.31 13.85 7.43
C ILE A 69 -4.06 13.45 6.64
N SER A 70 -4.22 12.56 5.66
CA SER A 70 -3.13 12.12 4.80
C SER A 70 -2.77 13.18 3.75
N THR A 71 -1.55 13.11 3.22
CA THR A 71 -1.27 13.69 1.91
C THR A 71 -2.14 13.02 0.84
N PRO A 72 -2.41 13.65 -0.32
CA PRO A 72 -3.13 13.02 -1.41
C PRO A 72 -2.45 11.72 -1.87
N LEU A 73 -3.22 10.65 -1.90
CA LEU A 73 -2.81 9.29 -2.21
C LEU A 73 -3.27 8.93 -3.62
N ILE A 74 -2.35 8.62 -4.52
CA ILE A 74 -2.69 8.14 -5.86
C ILE A 74 -3.08 6.66 -5.77
N GLY A 75 -4.37 6.37 -5.79
CA GLY A 75 -4.92 5.02 -5.84
C GLY A 75 -4.99 4.46 -7.26
N GLU A 76 -5.55 3.27 -7.37
CA GLU A 76 -5.75 2.58 -8.64
C GLU A 76 -6.84 3.25 -9.48
N ASN A 77 -7.93 3.70 -8.86
CA ASN A 77 -9.06 4.27 -9.58
C ASN A 77 -9.17 5.79 -9.42
N ALA A 78 -8.70 6.35 -8.31
CA ALA A 78 -8.81 7.78 -8.01
C ALA A 78 -7.64 8.29 -7.14
N VAL A 79 -7.60 9.60 -6.90
CA VAL A 79 -6.73 10.22 -5.89
C VAL A 79 -7.55 10.45 -4.63
N PHE A 80 -7.03 10.05 -3.47
CA PHE A 80 -7.76 10.05 -2.21
C PHE A 80 -7.05 10.89 -1.16
N VAL A 81 -7.83 11.56 -0.32
CA VAL A 81 -7.36 12.10 0.96
C VAL A 81 -8.16 11.38 2.03
N ILE A 82 -7.47 10.84 3.04
CA ILE A 82 -8.11 10.01 4.07
C ILE A 82 -7.76 10.53 5.46
N SER A 83 -8.66 10.29 6.41
CA SER A 83 -8.42 10.48 7.85
C SER A 83 -8.84 9.22 8.59
N VAL A 84 -8.01 8.77 9.56
CA VAL A 84 -8.34 7.59 10.35
C VAL A 84 -9.19 8.01 11.55
N THR A 85 -10.47 7.65 11.55
CA THR A 85 -11.42 8.00 12.63
C THR A 85 -11.34 7.02 13.80
N ASN A 86 -11.02 5.75 13.53
CA ASN A 86 -10.92 4.71 14.55
C ASN A 86 -9.92 3.62 14.14
N ARG A 87 -9.22 3.05 15.13
CA ARG A 87 -8.32 1.90 14.96
C ARG A 87 -8.52 0.92 16.10
N GLU A 88 -8.86 -0.31 15.74
CA GLU A 88 -8.89 -1.44 16.65
C GLU A 88 -7.64 -2.28 16.43
N GLU A 89 -6.76 -2.34 17.42
CA GLU A 89 -5.61 -3.24 17.38
C GLU A 89 -6.04 -4.65 17.81
N PRO A 90 -5.77 -5.68 16.99
CA PRO A 90 -6.07 -7.05 17.40
C PRO A 90 -5.25 -7.41 18.65
N PRO A 91 -5.78 -8.27 19.54
CA PRO A 91 -5.05 -8.72 20.70
C PRO A 91 -3.73 -9.40 20.27
N LEU A 92 -2.68 -9.23 21.08
CA LEU A 92 -1.41 -9.93 20.92
C LEU A 92 -1.67 -11.44 21.02
N THR A 93 -1.74 -12.10 19.87
CA THR A 93 -1.84 -13.56 19.76
C THR A 93 -0.44 -14.17 19.75
N ASP A 94 -0.34 -15.46 20.06
CA ASP A 94 0.94 -16.18 19.95
C ASP A 94 1.44 -16.17 18.49
N LEU A 95 2.50 -15.41 18.25
CA LEU A 95 3.12 -15.24 16.94
C LEU A 95 4.12 -16.37 16.60
N THR A 96 4.33 -17.35 17.47
CA THR A 96 5.36 -18.40 17.30
C THR A 96 5.15 -19.20 16.02
N GLY A 97 3.90 -19.54 15.70
CA GLY A 97 3.56 -20.24 14.46
C GLY A 97 3.83 -19.41 13.21
N ALA A 98 3.50 -18.11 13.24
CA ALA A 98 3.77 -17.20 12.12
C ALA A 98 5.27 -16.98 11.91
N LYS A 99 6.04 -16.77 13.00
CA LYS A 99 7.50 -16.65 12.97
C LYS A 99 8.17 -17.89 12.38
N THR A 100 7.73 -19.08 12.79
CA THR A 100 8.27 -20.35 12.28
C THR A 100 8.03 -20.51 10.78
N ARG A 101 6.82 -20.20 10.28
CA ARG A 101 6.52 -20.24 8.84
C ARG A 101 7.37 -19.24 8.04
N LEU A 102 7.51 -18.01 8.55
CA LEU A 102 8.33 -16.98 7.91
C LEU A 102 9.81 -17.39 7.86
N LYS A 103 10.32 -17.98 8.95
CA LYS A 103 11.69 -18.52 9.02
C LYS A 103 11.92 -19.56 7.92
N TYR A 104 11.07 -20.57 7.81
CA TYR A 104 11.23 -21.61 6.79
C TYR A 104 11.15 -21.06 5.36
N ALA A 105 10.27 -20.08 5.11
CA ALA A 105 10.19 -19.42 3.80
C ALA A 105 11.49 -18.66 3.44
N LEU A 106 12.07 -17.95 4.42
CA LEU A 106 13.33 -17.23 4.24
C LEU A 106 14.51 -18.19 4.05
N GLU A 107 14.58 -19.30 4.81
CA GLU A 107 15.64 -20.31 4.67
C GLU A 107 15.62 -20.96 3.28
N ALA A 108 14.44 -21.33 2.77
CA ALA A 108 14.30 -21.90 1.43
C ALA A 108 14.79 -20.93 0.34
N ARG A 109 14.46 -19.64 0.47
CA ARG A 109 14.92 -18.59 -0.45
C ARG A 109 16.43 -18.35 -0.36
N SER A 110 16.98 -18.31 0.86
CA SER A 110 18.40 -18.08 1.10
C SER A 110 19.28 -19.11 0.42
N ASN A 111 18.87 -20.38 0.39
CA ASN A 111 19.65 -21.44 -0.28
C ASN A 111 19.73 -21.23 -1.79
N TYR A 112 18.62 -20.82 -2.42
CA TYR A 112 18.58 -20.53 -3.85
C TYR A 112 19.40 -19.28 -4.20
N GLU A 113 19.25 -18.21 -3.42
CA GLU A 113 19.99 -16.97 -3.64
C GLU A 113 21.49 -17.15 -3.40
N ALA A 114 21.90 -17.89 -2.37
CA ALA A 114 23.30 -18.21 -2.11
C ALA A 114 23.93 -19.02 -3.26
N TYR A 115 23.20 -19.98 -3.82
CA TYR A 115 23.66 -20.72 -4.98
C TYR A 115 23.83 -19.83 -6.22
N ASN A 116 22.83 -18.99 -6.53
CA ASN A 116 22.93 -18.06 -7.66
C ASN A 116 24.09 -17.06 -7.47
N ALA A 117 24.30 -16.54 -6.26
CA ALA A 117 25.41 -15.64 -5.98
C ALA A 117 26.79 -16.31 -6.23
N LEU A 118 26.92 -17.60 -5.89
CA LEU A 118 28.15 -18.37 -6.19
C LEU A 118 28.33 -18.60 -7.69
N VAL A 119 27.24 -18.85 -8.44
CA VAL A 119 27.29 -19.00 -9.91
C VAL A 119 27.70 -17.69 -10.58
N ASP A 120 27.15 -16.56 -10.12
CA ASP A 120 27.48 -15.23 -10.61
C ASP A 120 28.95 -14.88 -10.33
N ASP A 121 29.44 -15.11 -9.10
CA ASP A 121 30.85 -14.89 -8.72
C ASP A 121 31.82 -15.77 -9.53
N ALA A 122 31.45 -17.03 -9.75
CA ALA A 122 32.23 -17.96 -10.56
C ALA A 122 32.22 -17.64 -12.07
N ASN A 123 31.49 -16.60 -12.51
CA ASN A 123 31.37 -16.19 -13.92
C ASN A 123 31.06 -17.36 -14.87
N VAL A 124 30.16 -18.26 -14.43
CA VAL A 124 29.85 -19.48 -15.17
C VAL A 124 29.19 -19.12 -16.51
N LYS A 125 29.80 -19.55 -17.62
CA LYS A 125 29.21 -19.42 -18.96
C LYS A 125 28.33 -20.64 -19.24
N ASP A 126 27.03 -20.41 -19.37
CA ASP A 126 26.06 -21.46 -19.64
C ASP A 126 25.75 -21.55 -21.14
N TYR A 127 26.17 -22.67 -21.76
CA TYR A 127 25.93 -22.97 -23.17
C TYR A 127 24.81 -24.00 -23.39
N ARG A 128 24.01 -24.34 -22.36
CA ARG A 128 23.01 -25.43 -22.44
C ARG A 128 21.93 -25.21 -23.51
N LEU A 129 21.65 -23.97 -23.90
CA LEU A 129 20.71 -23.63 -24.97
C LEU A 129 21.37 -23.59 -26.37
N ASP A 130 22.69 -23.40 -26.44
CA ASP A 130 23.43 -23.32 -27.71
C ASP A 130 23.62 -24.69 -28.39
N ILE A 131 23.30 -25.79 -27.69
CA ILE A 131 23.42 -27.17 -28.22
C ILE A 131 22.12 -27.60 -28.95
N PHE A 132 21.01 -26.88 -28.74
CA PHE A 132 19.69 -27.26 -29.29
C PHE A 132 19.21 -26.35 -30.44
N TYR A 133 20.08 -25.48 -30.96
CA TYR A 133 19.85 -24.68 -32.17
C TYR A 133 21.03 -24.79 -33.13
#